data_AF-A0A5B9M562-F1
#
_entry.id   AF-A0A5B9M562-F1
#
_cell.length_a   1.000
_cell.length_b   1.000
_cell.length_c   1.000
_cell.angle_alpha   90.00
_cell.angle_beta   90.00
_cell.angle_gamma   90.00
#
_symmetry.space_group_name_H-M   'P 1'
#
loop_
_entity.id
_entity.type
_entity.pdbx_description
1 polymer ?
#
loop_
_entity_poly.entity_id
_entity_poly.type
_entity_poly.pdbx_seq_one_letter_code
_entity_poly.pdbx_strand_id
1 'polypeptide(L)'
;MSQAPRAVGLAVLAIAAVHLGGGVGAYTAVGQTPPAASDAKAVAEPASSQEFERHVTKLVNDLRSDQFAVREQASEQLFRIGPATLPTLRSIRRQSNDTEQSDRLDRIIESLAKQNLESRIRSFLQGGPSELENWPEFEKWFGDSPPIRELFVDLYREHPDLVDSLGGTPQQLSMGLSRVHRRLIERGVGPREVPQRIDLLALLLPMTDPNFQAGPQYDLIVASLLQLYPANDFRKDAVFGKPFMRIVATWMARSDLSIREQVLRLALQWKMDIGLTLALETLQQNPDPILLCRCMQTIARQGTPKHASLLAVHIHDSTVVFQKRYVGVHGSEVQVGDVAAATIAFLHSVPVTEIGFAEPAEHPIFGIIYEELVVPMKAPVNVGDKSDQDAANDDDATPDPADDGDEQVEAELDEDDLTPLQRGRLTPREIARLIDQAKRREESRIEIRLKALELLPTTPAEMPQKS
;
A
#
# COMPACT_ATOMS: atom_id res chain seq x y z
N MET A 1 -48.52 12.37 6.38
CA MET A 1 -48.25 10.91 6.29
C MET A 1 -46.79 10.74 5.94
N SER A 2 -46.06 10.10 6.84
CA SER A 2 -44.59 10.00 6.90
C SER A 2 -44.06 9.01 5.87
N GLN A 3 -42.97 9.37 5.17
CA GLN A 3 -42.15 8.39 4.44
C GLN A 3 -40.85 8.17 5.23
N ALA A 4 -40.66 6.93 5.65
CA ALA A 4 -39.43 6.44 6.28
C ALA A 4 -38.41 5.99 5.23
N PRO A 5 -37.10 6.12 5.47
CA PRO A 5 -36.07 5.59 4.59
C PRO A 5 -35.83 4.10 4.85
N ARG A 6 -35.63 3.34 3.76
CA ARG A 6 -35.30 1.91 3.78
C ARG A 6 -33.84 1.71 4.19
N ALA A 7 -33.64 0.91 5.25
CA ALA A 7 -32.34 0.35 5.62
C ALA A 7 -31.94 -0.76 4.64
N VAL A 8 -30.73 -0.68 4.09
CA VAL A 8 -30.10 -1.77 3.34
C VAL A 8 -29.28 -2.59 4.33
N GLY A 9 -29.77 -3.78 4.67
CA GLY A 9 -29.07 -4.74 5.52
C GLY A 9 -27.99 -5.48 4.75
N LEU A 10 -26.76 -5.45 5.26
CA LEU A 10 -25.65 -6.30 4.81
C LEU A 10 -25.87 -7.72 5.37
N ALA A 11 -26.14 -8.69 4.50
CA ALA A 11 -26.18 -10.10 4.86
C ALA A 11 -24.78 -10.71 4.69
N VAL A 12 -24.17 -11.12 5.80
CA VAL A 12 -22.92 -11.91 5.83
C VAL A 12 -23.30 -13.37 5.69
N LEU A 13 -22.93 -13.99 4.56
CA LEU A 13 -23.12 -15.42 4.32
C LEU A 13 -21.85 -16.17 4.77
N ALA A 14 -21.97 -16.97 5.84
CA ALA A 14 -20.94 -17.90 6.29
C ALA A 14 -21.06 -19.22 5.52
N ILE A 15 -20.00 -19.63 4.82
CA ILE A 15 -19.89 -20.97 4.22
C ILE A 15 -18.84 -21.74 5.01
N ALA A 16 -19.28 -22.81 5.66
CA ALA A 16 -18.43 -23.80 6.30
C ALA A 16 -17.91 -24.77 5.24
N ALA A 17 -16.59 -24.94 5.16
CA ALA A 17 -15.95 -25.95 4.32
C ALA A 17 -15.57 -27.17 5.18
N VAL A 18 -16.10 -28.33 4.78
CA VAL A 18 -15.77 -29.66 5.29
C VAL A 18 -14.47 -30.13 4.63
N HIS A 19 -13.46 -30.50 5.43
CA HIS A 19 -12.27 -31.19 4.94
C HIS A 19 -12.32 -32.69 5.26
N LEU A 20 -12.34 -33.48 4.19
CA LEU A 20 -12.10 -34.93 4.17
C LEU A 20 -10.81 -35.19 3.40
N GLY A 21 -9.94 -36.05 3.97
CA GLY A 21 -8.73 -36.60 3.34
C GLY A 21 -7.51 -36.41 4.24
N GLY A 22 -6.84 -37.42 4.82
CA GLY A 22 -6.82 -38.85 4.51
C GLY A 22 -5.81 -39.16 3.41
N GLY A 23 -4.60 -39.60 3.77
CA GLY A 23 -3.71 -40.35 2.87
C GLY A 23 -2.25 -39.89 2.76
N VAL A 24 -1.44 -40.15 3.80
CA VAL A 24 0.00 -40.43 3.70
C VAL A 24 0.12 -41.86 3.13
N GLY A 25 0.98 -42.28 2.20
CA GLY A 25 2.30 -41.88 1.75
C GLY A 25 3.09 -43.19 1.46
N ALA A 26 4.15 -43.09 0.66
CA ALA A 26 5.29 -44.04 0.48
C ALA A 26 5.42 -44.62 -0.94
N TYR A 27 6.29 -44.00 -1.75
CA TYR A 27 7.01 -44.66 -2.83
C TYR A 27 8.49 -44.67 -2.46
N THR A 28 9.06 -45.86 -2.30
CA THR A 28 10.49 -46.12 -2.14
C THR A 28 11.16 -46.14 -3.52
N ALA A 29 12.10 -45.23 -3.75
CA ALA A 29 12.96 -45.23 -4.93
C ALA A 29 14.10 -46.24 -4.75
N VAL A 30 14.14 -47.26 -5.61
CA VAL A 30 15.27 -48.18 -5.77
C VAL A 30 16.18 -47.63 -6.86
N GLY A 31 17.46 -47.48 -6.53
CA GLY A 31 18.48 -46.95 -7.44
C GLY A 31 18.78 -47.88 -8.60
N GLN A 32 18.91 -47.28 -9.79
CA GLN A 32 19.56 -47.89 -10.94
C GLN A 32 20.74 -47.03 -11.35
N THR A 33 21.90 -47.65 -11.30
CA THR A 33 23.20 -47.15 -11.77
C THR A 33 23.17 -47.00 -13.30
N PRO A 34 23.64 -45.88 -13.88
CA PRO A 34 23.73 -45.75 -15.33
C PRO A 34 24.93 -46.54 -15.87
N PRO A 35 24.80 -47.30 -16.97
CA PRO A 35 25.93 -47.93 -17.61
C PRO A 35 26.72 -46.94 -18.48
N ALA A 36 28.00 -47.30 -18.61
CA ALA A 36 29.11 -46.59 -19.20
C ALA A 36 28.90 -46.03 -20.61
N ALA A 37 29.63 -44.93 -20.83
CA ALA A 37 29.86 -44.24 -22.08
C ALA A 37 30.17 -45.19 -23.26
N SER A 38 29.36 -45.08 -24.31
CA SER A 38 29.58 -45.68 -25.62
C SER A 38 29.92 -44.57 -26.62
N ASP A 39 31.06 -44.73 -27.26
CA ASP A 39 31.64 -44.01 -28.39
C ASP A 39 30.72 -43.08 -29.19
N ALA A 40 31.02 -41.77 -29.07
CA ALA A 40 30.46 -40.71 -29.89
C ALA A 40 31.02 -40.81 -31.33
N LYS A 41 30.29 -41.55 -32.16
CA LYS A 41 30.40 -41.52 -33.62
C LYS A 41 29.89 -40.15 -34.10
N ALA A 42 30.77 -39.37 -34.74
CA ALA A 42 30.44 -38.08 -35.34
C ALA A 42 29.20 -38.21 -36.26
N VAL A 43 28.09 -37.62 -35.82
CA VAL A 43 26.83 -37.55 -36.56
C VAL A 43 26.97 -36.48 -37.63
N ALA A 44 26.70 -36.85 -38.86
CA ALA A 44 26.53 -35.94 -39.98
C ALA A 44 25.18 -35.18 -39.84
N GLU A 45 25.21 -33.96 -39.32
CA GLU A 45 24.20 -32.92 -39.60
C GLU A 45 24.77 -32.02 -40.70
N PRO A 46 24.10 -31.87 -41.88
CA PRO A 46 23.08 -30.82 -42.05
C PRO A 46 22.00 -31.10 -43.15
N ALA A 47 21.78 -32.34 -43.58
CA ALA A 47 20.84 -32.61 -44.69
C ALA A 47 19.35 -32.44 -44.32
N SER A 48 18.98 -32.64 -43.06
CA SER A 48 17.59 -32.67 -42.61
C SER A 48 16.93 -31.29 -42.54
N SER A 49 17.65 -30.25 -42.13
CA SER A 49 17.07 -28.91 -41.92
C SER A 49 16.70 -28.22 -43.24
N GLN A 50 17.53 -28.36 -44.29
CA GLN A 50 17.23 -27.77 -45.60
C GLN A 50 16.05 -28.46 -46.29
N GLU A 51 15.93 -29.78 -46.17
CA GLU A 51 14.79 -30.52 -46.72
C GLU A 51 13.49 -30.15 -46.01
N PHE A 52 13.54 -29.98 -44.69
CA PHE A 52 12.42 -29.48 -43.90
C PHE A 52 11.97 -28.08 -44.34
N GLU A 53 12.91 -27.13 -44.47
CA GLU A 53 12.61 -25.77 -44.92
C GLU A 53 12.03 -25.74 -46.34
N ARG A 54 12.58 -26.54 -47.26
CA ARG A 54 12.03 -26.68 -48.63
C ARG A 54 10.62 -27.23 -48.61
N HIS A 55 10.35 -28.23 -47.77
CA HIS A 55 9.01 -28.81 -47.64
C HIS A 55 8.01 -27.78 -47.10
N VAL A 56 8.33 -27.10 -46.00
CA VAL A 56 7.48 -26.04 -45.43
C VAL A 56 7.25 -24.91 -46.43
N THR A 57 8.29 -24.47 -47.15
CA THR A 57 8.18 -23.43 -48.18
C THR A 57 7.24 -23.85 -49.31
N LYS A 58 7.30 -25.11 -49.74
CA LYS A 58 6.36 -25.65 -50.74
C LYS A 58 4.92 -25.58 -50.24
N LEU A 59 4.65 -26.01 -49.00
CA LEU A 59 3.31 -25.93 -48.42
C LEU A 59 2.80 -24.49 -48.35
N VAL A 60 3.67 -23.55 -48.00
CA VAL A 60 3.31 -22.12 -47.97
C VAL A 60 3.00 -21.59 -49.37
N ASN A 61 3.70 -22.04 -50.41
CA ASN A 61 3.34 -21.72 -51.79
C ASN A 61 2.00 -22.33 -52.20
N ASP A 62 1.72 -23.56 -51.77
CA ASP A 62 0.46 -24.25 -52.03
C ASP A 62 -0.75 -23.54 -51.36
N LEU A 63 -0.53 -22.75 -50.29
CA LEU A 63 -1.55 -21.85 -49.73
C LEU A 63 -2.03 -20.77 -50.71
N ARG A 64 -1.29 -20.50 -51.80
CA ARG A 64 -1.66 -19.56 -52.87
C ARG A 64 -2.33 -20.23 -54.06
N SER A 65 -2.51 -21.54 -54.04
CA SER A 65 -3.10 -22.28 -55.15
C SER A 65 -4.52 -21.80 -55.42
N ASP A 66 -4.92 -21.70 -56.70
CA ASP A 66 -6.29 -21.37 -57.08
C ASP A 66 -7.30 -22.42 -56.60
N GLN A 67 -6.84 -23.66 -56.40
CA GLN A 67 -7.67 -24.77 -55.96
C GLN A 67 -7.83 -24.78 -54.43
N PHE A 68 -9.08 -24.61 -53.97
CA PHE A 68 -9.42 -24.63 -52.54
C PHE A 68 -8.91 -25.88 -51.82
N ALA A 69 -9.06 -27.06 -52.43
CA ALA A 69 -8.60 -28.32 -51.84
C ALA A 69 -7.09 -28.35 -51.56
N VAL A 70 -6.28 -27.76 -52.44
CA VAL A 70 -4.82 -27.69 -52.26
C VAL A 70 -4.47 -26.76 -51.09
N ARG A 71 -5.17 -25.63 -50.96
CA ARG A 71 -4.96 -24.67 -49.84
C ARG A 71 -5.29 -25.29 -48.49
N GLU A 72 -6.43 -25.99 -48.39
CA GLU A 72 -6.85 -26.65 -47.14
C GLU A 72 -5.90 -27.80 -46.78
N GLN A 73 -5.49 -28.62 -47.76
CA GLN A 73 -4.52 -29.69 -47.52
C GLN A 73 -3.17 -29.15 -47.05
N ALA A 74 -2.68 -28.06 -47.66
CA ALA A 74 -1.44 -27.42 -47.23
C ALA A 74 -1.56 -26.86 -45.79
N SER A 75 -2.69 -26.24 -45.46
CA SER A 75 -2.97 -25.74 -44.10
C SER A 75 -2.97 -26.88 -43.08
N GLU A 76 -3.65 -27.99 -43.39
CA GLU A 76 -3.67 -29.18 -42.53
C GLU A 76 -2.28 -29.78 -42.33
N GLN A 77 -1.46 -29.85 -43.39
CA GLN A 77 -0.10 -30.34 -43.29
C GLN A 77 0.79 -29.44 -42.43
N LEU A 78 0.67 -28.12 -42.55
CA LEU A 78 1.36 -27.17 -41.67
C LEU A 78 0.96 -27.37 -40.20
N PHE A 79 -0.33 -27.59 -39.92
CA PHE A 79 -0.80 -27.92 -38.57
C PHE A 79 -0.26 -29.25 -38.04
N ARG A 80 -0.17 -30.28 -38.89
CA ARG A 80 0.40 -31.59 -38.52
C ARG A 80 1.89 -31.53 -38.22
N ILE A 81 2.65 -30.70 -38.94
CA ILE A 81 4.07 -30.48 -38.64
C ILE A 81 4.23 -29.72 -37.30
N GLY A 82 3.33 -28.78 -37.03
CA GLY A 82 3.25 -28.12 -35.73
C GLY A 82 4.20 -26.93 -35.56
N PRO A 83 4.56 -26.58 -34.31
CA PRO A 83 5.30 -25.35 -33.97
C PRO A 83 6.66 -25.19 -34.61
N ALA A 84 7.30 -26.29 -35.03
CA ALA A 84 8.60 -26.27 -35.71
C ALA A 84 8.58 -25.45 -37.02
N THR A 85 7.41 -25.22 -37.61
CA THR A 85 7.25 -24.39 -38.82
C THR A 85 7.21 -22.89 -38.56
N LEU A 86 6.97 -22.45 -37.32
CA LEU A 86 6.73 -21.03 -36.98
C LEU A 86 7.84 -20.06 -37.45
N PRO A 87 9.16 -20.36 -37.30
CA PRO A 87 10.20 -19.46 -37.78
C PRO A 87 10.10 -19.20 -39.28
N THR A 88 9.91 -20.25 -40.08
CA THR A 88 9.78 -20.20 -41.54
C THR A 88 8.49 -19.47 -41.94
N LEU A 89 7.36 -19.78 -41.31
CA LEU A 89 6.08 -19.11 -41.58
C LEU A 89 6.16 -17.60 -41.32
N ARG A 90 6.75 -17.19 -40.18
CA ARG A 90 6.94 -15.77 -39.83
C ARG A 90 7.90 -15.06 -40.79
N SER A 91 8.90 -15.76 -41.32
CA SER A 91 9.80 -15.21 -42.33
C SER A 91 9.06 -14.95 -43.64
N ILE A 92 8.33 -15.95 -44.15
CA ILE A 92 7.59 -15.84 -45.40
C ILE A 92 6.45 -14.82 -45.27
N ARG A 93 5.74 -14.81 -44.15
CA ARG A 93 4.66 -13.83 -43.88
C ARG A 93 5.13 -12.38 -43.99
N ARG A 94 6.36 -12.08 -43.55
CA ARG A 94 6.97 -10.74 -43.66
C ARG A 94 7.36 -10.36 -45.09
N GLN A 95 7.56 -11.35 -45.96
CA GLN A 95 7.98 -11.16 -47.36
C GLN A 95 6.81 -11.25 -48.35
N SER A 96 5.67 -11.79 -47.94
CA SER A 96 4.51 -11.96 -48.81
C SER A 96 3.82 -10.63 -49.09
N ASN A 97 3.53 -10.38 -50.37
CA ASN A 97 2.71 -9.26 -50.85
C ASN A 97 1.28 -9.69 -51.17
N ASP A 98 0.94 -10.96 -50.96
CA ASP A 98 -0.37 -11.53 -51.27
C ASP A 98 -1.27 -11.48 -50.04
N THR A 99 -2.37 -10.75 -50.13
CA THR A 99 -3.31 -10.54 -49.01
C THR A 99 -3.96 -11.84 -48.56
N GLU A 100 -4.44 -12.70 -49.48
CA GLU A 100 -5.09 -13.96 -49.07
C GLU A 100 -4.10 -14.89 -48.39
N GLN A 101 -2.90 -15.01 -48.96
CA GLN A 101 -1.84 -15.83 -48.36
C GLN A 101 -1.46 -15.30 -46.97
N SER A 102 -1.33 -13.98 -46.85
CA SER A 102 -0.98 -13.30 -45.59
C SER A 102 -2.01 -13.57 -44.50
N ASP A 103 -3.30 -13.41 -44.80
CA ASP A 103 -4.39 -13.65 -43.86
C ASP A 103 -4.44 -15.11 -43.40
N ARG A 104 -4.21 -16.06 -44.31
CA ARG A 104 -4.16 -17.50 -43.97
C ARG A 104 -2.93 -17.81 -43.12
N LEU A 105 -1.76 -17.29 -43.49
CA LEU A 105 -0.53 -17.45 -42.74
C LEU A 105 -0.68 -16.90 -41.32
N ASP A 106 -1.31 -15.73 -41.15
CA ASP A 106 -1.54 -15.15 -39.82
C ASP A 106 -2.38 -16.08 -38.93
N ARG A 107 -3.49 -16.62 -39.46
CA ARG A 107 -4.33 -17.58 -38.72
C ARG A 107 -3.57 -18.86 -38.34
N ILE A 108 -2.77 -19.40 -39.26
CA ILE A 108 -1.96 -20.60 -39.01
C ILE A 108 -0.89 -20.30 -37.95
N ILE A 109 -0.16 -19.19 -38.10
CA ILE A 109 0.88 -18.76 -37.16
C ILE A 109 0.28 -18.55 -35.76
N GLU A 110 -0.85 -17.86 -35.65
CA GLU A 110 -1.53 -17.61 -34.38
C GLU A 110 -1.95 -18.93 -33.70
N SER A 111 -2.61 -19.83 -34.44
CA SER A 111 -3.06 -21.11 -33.91
C SER A 111 -1.89 -22.01 -33.50
N LEU A 112 -0.84 -22.12 -34.32
CA LEU A 112 0.36 -22.89 -33.99
C LEU A 112 1.13 -22.29 -32.80
N ALA A 113 1.24 -20.96 -32.72
CA ALA A 113 1.87 -20.29 -31.59
C ALA A 113 1.12 -20.56 -30.29
N LYS A 114 -0.23 -20.52 -30.32
CA LYS A 114 -1.07 -20.86 -29.17
C LYS A 114 -0.91 -22.33 -28.74
N GLN A 115 -0.92 -23.27 -29.69
CA GLN A 115 -0.70 -24.69 -29.38
C GLN A 115 0.70 -24.95 -28.79
N ASN A 116 1.73 -24.29 -29.34
CA ASN A 116 3.09 -24.38 -28.82
C ASN A 116 3.16 -23.88 -27.37
N LEU A 117 2.57 -22.70 -27.11
CA LEU A 117 2.54 -22.12 -25.78
C LEU A 117 1.81 -23.03 -24.78
N GLU A 118 0.64 -23.56 -25.13
CA GLU A 118 -0.11 -24.49 -24.27
C GLU A 118 0.65 -25.79 -23.99
N SER A 119 1.40 -26.31 -24.96
CA SER A 119 2.28 -27.46 -24.76
C SER A 119 3.41 -27.15 -23.76
N ARG A 120 4.05 -25.98 -23.90
CA ARG A 120 5.09 -25.51 -22.98
C ARG A 120 4.54 -25.27 -21.58
N ILE A 121 3.37 -24.64 -21.46
CA ILE A 121 2.66 -24.44 -20.19
C ILE A 121 2.38 -25.80 -19.52
N ARG A 122 1.90 -26.80 -20.27
CA ARG A 122 1.63 -28.13 -19.71
C ARG A 122 2.91 -28.81 -19.20
N SER A 123 3.99 -28.77 -19.99
CA SER A 123 5.30 -29.28 -19.57
C SER A 123 5.81 -28.56 -18.32
N PHE A 124 5.69 -27.23 -18.30
CA PHE A 124 6.07 -26.39 -17.18
C PHE A 124 5.28 -26.72 -15.91
N LEU A 125 3.95 -26.87 -15.97
CA LEU A 125 3.14 -27.26 -14.82
C LEU A 125 3.46 -28.67 -14.29
N GLN A 126 4.03 -29.54 -15.12
CA GLN A 126 4.45 -30.91 -14.74
C GLN A 126 5.84 -30.97 -14.09
N GLY A 127 6.48 -29.83 -13.82
CA GLY A 127 7.84 -29.84 -13.26
C GLY A 127 8.94 -29.90 -14.31
N GLY A 128 8.61 -29.80 -15.61
CA GLY A 128 9.60 -29.75 -16.69
C GLY A 128 10.58 -28.57 -16.54
N PRO A 129 11.69 -28.59 -17.30
CA PRO A 129 12.65 -27.48 -17.32
C PRO A 129 11.95 -26.15 -17.65
N SER A 130 12.45 -25.06 -17.06
CA SER A 130 11.85 -23.72 -17.16
C SER A 130 11.99 -23.14 -18.56
N GLU A 131 11.13 -23.58 -19.47
CA GLU A 131 11.15 -23.08 -20.84
C GLU A 131 10.37 -21.77 -21.00
N LEU A 132 9.49 -21.40 -20.05
CA LEU A 132 8.73 -20.16 -20.15
C LEU A 132 9.63 -18.94 -19.94
N GLU A 133 9.42 -17.92 -20.77
CA GLU A 133 10.21 -16.69 -20.77
C GLU A 133 10.11 -16.00 -19.40
N ASN A 134 11.25 -15.53 -18.88
CA ASN A 134 11.36 -14.74 -17.66
C ASN A 134 10.82 -15.41 -16.37
N TRP A 135 10.56 -16.72 -16.38
CA TRP A 135 10.27 -17.49 -15.17
C TRP A 135 11.34 -17.32 -14.07
N PRO A 136 12.66 -17.34 -14.35
CA PRO A 136 13.68 -17.19 -13.30
C PRO A 136 13.56 -15.90 -12.47
N GLU A 137 13.11 -14.80 -13.09
CA GLU A 137 12.89 -13.54 -12.39
C GLU A 137 11.72 -13.64 -11.40
N PHE A 138 10.68 -14.40 -11.75
CA PHE A 138 9.55 -14.67 -10.86
C PHE A 138 9.92 -15.68 -9.77
N GLU A 139 10.62 -16.76 -10.13
CA GLU A 139 11.08 -17.82 -9.23
C GLU A 139 11.96 -17.26 -8.11
N LYS A 140 12.83 -16.28 -8.39
CA LYS A 140 13.65 -15.60 -7.37
C LYS A 140 12.83 -15.08 -6.18
N TRP A 141 11.58 -14.66 -6.42
CA TRP A 141 10.73 -14.08 -5.38
C TRP A 141 9.80 -15.08 -4.71
N PHE A 142 9.28 -16.05 -5.46
CA PHE A 142 8.27 -16.98 -4.93
C PHE A 142 8.85 -18.37 -4.63
N GLY A 143 9.95 -18.75 -5.27
CA GLY A 143 10.48 -20.10 -5.32
C GLY A 143 9.78 -20.94 -6.40
N ASP A 144 10.05 -22.24 -6.39
CA ASP A 144 9.43 -23.20 -7.31
C ASP A 144 8.52 -24.18 -6.56
N SER A 145 7.22 -24.09 -6.83
CA SER A 145 6.23 -25.06 -6.38
C SER A 145 5.04 -25.09 -7.35
N PRO A 146 4.24 -26.17 -7.41
CA PRO A 146 3.12 -26.27 -8.35
C PRO A 146 2.14 -25.08 -8.29
N PRO A 147 1.68 -24.61 -7.11
CA PRO A 147 0.81 -23.42 -7.05
C PRO A 147 1.47 -22.13 -7.56
N ILE A 148 2.79 -21.99 -7.40
CA ILE A 148 3.54 -20.82 -7.91
C ILE A 148 3.67 -20.89 -9.43
N ARG A 149 3.92 -22.08 -9.98
CA ARG A 149 3.93 -22.29 -11.44
C ARG A 149 2.56 -21.98 -12.04
N GLU A 150 1.47 -22.40 -11.40
CA GLU A 150 0.10 -22.04 -11.81
C GLU A 150 -0.11 -20.52 -11.79
N LEU A 151 0.26 -19.84 -10.70
CA LEU A 151 0.15 -18.39 -10.58
C LEU A 151 0.94 -17.65 -11.67
N PHE A 152 2.13 -18.14 -12.02
CA PHE A 152 2.92 -17.57 -13.10
C PHE A 152 2.29 -17.80 -14.48
N VAL A 153 1.69 -18.97 -14.72
CA VAL A 153 0.95 -19.23 -15.97
C VAL A 153 -0.26 -18.29 -16.09
N ASP A 154 -0.97 -18.04 -14.99
CA ASP A 154 -2.05 -17.06 -14.95
C ASP A 154 -1.52 -15.65 -15.26
N LEU A 155 -0.37 -15.28 -14.70
CA LEU A 155 0.28 -13.99 -14.98
C LEU A 155 0.67 -13.89 -16.45
N TYR A 156 1.22 -14.96 -17.02
CA TYR A 156 1.65 -15.02 -18.40
C TYR A 156 0.47 -14.88 -19.36
N ARG A 157 -0.66 -15.53 -19.06
CA ARG A 157 -1.87 -15.47 -19.88
C ARG A 157 -2.55 -14.11 -19.79
N GLU A 158 -2.70 -13.60 -18.56
CA GLU A 158 -3.41 -12.36 -18.33
C GLU A 158 -2.57 -11.15 -18.70
N HIS A 159 -1.26 -11.14 -18.41
CA HIS A 159 -0.34 -10.00 -18.59
C HIS A 159 0.95 -10.38 -19.33
N PRO A 160 0.86 -10.92 -20.57
CA PRO A 160 2.03 -11.43 -21.31
C PRO A 160 3.09 -10.36 -21.55
N ASP A 161 2.69 -9.14 -21.90
CA ASP A 161 3.62 -8.05 -22.17
C ASP A 161 4.42 -7.61 -20.93
N LEU A 162 3.83 -7.75 -19.74
CA LEU A 162 4.56 -7.53 -18.51
C LEU A 162 5.60 -8.64 -18.33
N VAL A 163 5.19 -9.91 -18.47
CA VAL A 163 6.11 -11.04 -18.31
C VAL A 163 7.29 -10.92 -19.27
N ASP A 164 7.06 -10.57 -20.54
CA ASP A 164 8.11 -10.33 -21.54
C ASP A 164 9.11 -9.24 -21.13
N SER A 165 8.68 -8.29 -20.30
CA SER A 165 9.51 -7.19 -19.80
C SER A 165 10.23 -7.47 -18.49
N LEU A 166 9.86 -8.53 -17.76
CA LEU A 166 10.56 -8.93 -16.53
C LEU A 166 12.02 -9.29 -16.85
N GLY A 167 12.96 -8.76 -16.06
CA GLY A 167 14.40 -8.90 -16.32
C GLY A 167 14.94 -8.06 -17.48
N GLY A 168 14.08 -7.24 -18.11
CA GLY A 168 14.47 -6.29 -19.15
C GLY A 168 15.02 -4.97 -18.58
N THR A 169 15.03 -3.95 -19.43
CA THR A 169 15.38 -2.58 -19.03
C THR A 169 14.22 -1.89 -18.30
N PRO A 170 14.47 -0.84 -17.49
CA PRO A 170 13.41 -0.07 -16.85
C PRO A 170 12.36 0.50 -17.82
N GLN A 171 12.78 0.82 -19.05
CA GLN A 171 11.88 1.27 -20.11
C GLN A 171 10.92 0.17 -20.57
N GLN A 172 11.42 -1.07 -20.75
CA GLN A 172 10.59 -2.22 -21.09
C GLN A 172 9.58 -2.53 -19.98
N LEU A 173 10.02 -2.50 -18.72
CA LEU A 173 9.13 -2.67 -17.56
C LEU A 173 8.05 -1.59 -17.52
N SER A 174 8.41 -0.32 -17.74
CA SER A 174 7.44 0.78 -17.81
C SER A 174 6.42 0.59 -18.92
N MET A 175 6.85 0.09 -20.09
CA MET A 175 5.96 -0.24 -21.20
C MET A 175 5.02 -1.39 -20.86
N GLY A 176 5.53 -2.51 -20.31
CA GLY A 176 4.73 -3.64 -19.87
C GLY A 176 3.68 -3.22 -18.84
N LEU A 177 4.10 -2.44 -17.85
CA LEU A 177 3.24 -1.90 -16.81
C LEU A 177 2.16 -0.94 -17.33
N SER A 178 2.50 -0.09 -18.31
CA SER A 178 1.53 0.79 -18.96
C SER A 178 0.43 -0.01 -19.68
N ARG A 179 0.73 -1.21 -20.18
CA ARG A 179 -0.26 -2.12 -20.77
C ARG A 179 -1.15 -2.76 -19.71
N VAL A 180 -0.58 -3.19 -18.58
CA VAL A 180 -1.36 -3.66 -17.42
C VAL A 180 -2.34 -2.58 -16.98
N HIS A 181 -1.87 -1.35 -16.76
CA HIS A 181 -2.72 -0.24 -16.32
C HIS A 181 -3.86 0.06 -17.30
N ARG A 182 -3.56 0.15 -18.60
CA ARG A 182 -4.57 0.35 -19.65
C ARG A 182 -5.63 -0.76 -19.65
N ARG A 183 -5.22 -2.03 -19.51
CA ARG A 183 -6.15 -3.16 -19.43
C ARG A 183 -7.07 -3.05 -18.22
N LEU A 184 -6.55 -2.65 -17.05
CA LEU A 184 -7.37 -2.44 -15.85
C LEU A 184 -8.40 -1.33 -16.06
N ILE A 185 -8.02 -0.23 -16.72
CA ILE A 185 -8.95 0.86 -17.07
C ILE A 185 -10.02 0.36 -18.06
N GLU A 186 -9.63 -0.36 -19.11
CA GLU A 186 -10.54 -0.89 -20.13
C GLU A 186 -11.58 -1.86 -19.55
N ARG A 187 -11.16 -2.69 -18.58
CA ARG A 187 -12.05 -3.56 -17.80
C ARG A 187 -12.92 -2.80 -16.79
N GLY A 188 -12.57 -1.57 -16.46
CA GLY A 188 -13.24 -0.79 -15.41
C GLY A 188 -12.96 -1.33 -14.01
N VAL A 189 -11.77 -1.87 -13.77
CA VAL A 189 -11.33 -2.34 -12.45
C VAL A 189 -11.31 -1.15 -11.48
N GLY A 190 -11.92 -1.34 -10.31
CA GLY A 190 -12.25 -0.30 -9.33
C GLY A 190 -13.73 0.07 -9.39
N PRO A 191 -14.19 0.90 -10.35
CA PRO A 191 -15.58 1.33 -10.42
C PRO A 191 -16.59 0.23 -10.75
N ARG A 192 -16.19 -0.80 -11.51
CA ARG A 192 -17.10 -1.85 -12.04
C ARG A 192 -16.68 -3.25 -11.65
N GLU A 193 -15.38 -3.54 -11.70
CA GLU A 193 -14.84 -4.86 -11.36
C GLU A 193 -13.88 -4.78 -10.17
N VAL A 194 -13.88 -5.82 -9.35
CA VAL A 194 -12.86 -6.00 -8.32
C VAL A 194 -11.57 -6.48 -9.01
N PRO A 195 -10.40 -5.91 -8.69
CA PRO A 195 -9.13 -6.38 -9.22
C PRO A 195 -8.92 -7.86 -8.88
N GLN A 196 -8.35 -8.62 -9.80
CA GLN A 196 -7.97 -9.99 -9.52
C GLN A 196 -6.64 -10.03 -8.77
N ARG A 197 -6.36 -11.17 -8.11
CA ARG A 197 -5.05 -11.43 -7.49
C ARG A 197 -3.90 -11.17 -8.47
N ILE A 198 -4.07 -11.61 -9.72
CA ILE A 198 -3.03 -11.48 -10.74
C ILE A 198 -2.74 -10.04 -11.16
N ASP A 199 -3.76 -9.18 -11.13
CA ASP A 199 -3.62 -7.75 -11.43
C ASP A 199 -2.77 -7.04 -10.38
N LEU A 200 -3.01 -7.34 -9.11
CA LEU A 200 -2.21 -6.81 -8.01
C LEU A 200 -0.75 -7.25 -8.11
N LEU A 201 -0.52 -8.53 -8.43
CA LEU A 201 0.82 -9.06 -8.59
C LEU A 201 1.54 -8.43 -9.79
N ALA A 202 0.85 -8.27 -10.91
CA ALA A 202 1.37 -7.61 -12.11
C ALA A 202 1.84 -6.17 -11.82
N LEU A 203 1.14 -5.46 -10.94
CA LEU A 203 1.55 -4.13 -10.49
C LEU A 203 2.73 -4.18 -9.50
N LEU A 204 2.80 -5.17 -8.60
CA LEU A 204 3.87 -5.20 -7.62
C LEU A 204 5.22 -5.69 -8.19
N LEU A 205 5.20 -6.58 -9.19
CA LEU A 205 6.42 -7.22 -9.70
C LEU A 205 7.49 -6.25 -10.24
N PRO A 206 7.17 -5.21 -11.04
CA PRO A 206 8.18 -4.25 -11.50
C PRO A 206 8.98 -3.59 -10.37
N MET A 207 8.41 -3.45 -9.17
CA MET A 207 9.07 -2.85 -8.02
C MET A 207 10.20 -3.73 -7.43
N THR A 208 10.31 -4.97 -7.91
CA THR A 208 11.40 -5.85 -7.53
C THR A 208 12.71 -5.54 -8.25
N ASP A 209 12.66 -4.79 -9.36
CA ASP A 209 13.85 -4.32 -10.08
C ASP A 209 14.38 -3.04 -9.43
N PRO A 210 15.62 -3.02 -8.89
CA PRO A 210 16.18 -1.87 -8.19
C PRO A 210 16.36 -0.61 -9.06
N ASN A 211 16.38 -0.75 -10.38
CA ASN A 211 16.51 0.36 -11.33
C ASN A 211 15.16 0.91 -11.79
N PHE A 212 14.05 0.22 -11.50
CA PHE A 212 12.72 0.67 -11.87
C PHE A 212 12.16 1.64 -10.83
N GLN A 213 11.94 2.90 -11.19
CA GLN A 213 11.26 3.87 -10.34
C GLN A 213 9.86 4.11 -10.87
N ALA A 214 8.85 3.99 -10.00
CA ALA A 214 7.51 4.39 -10.36
C ALA A 214 7.22 5.84 -9.95
N GLY A 215 6.24 6.45 -10.61
CA GLY A 215 5.78 7.78 -10.24
C GLY A 215 4.74 7.75 -9.10
N PRO A 216 4.46 8.89 -8.45
CA PRO A 216 3.51 8.99 -7.34
C PRO A 216 2.09 8.46 -7.64
N GLN A 217 1.61 8.69 -8.87
CA GLN A 217 0.29 8.21 -9.30
C GLN A 217 0.20 6.69 -9.29
N TYR A 218 1.30 6.03 -9.65
CA TYR A 218 1.39 4.59 -9.64
C TYR A 218 1.31 4.04 -8.22
N ASP A 219 2.11 4.63 -7.33
CA ASP A 219 2.16 4.24 -5.94
C ASP A 219 0.80 4.41 -5.25
N LEU A 220 0.03 5.46 -5.59
CA LEU A 220 -1.33 5.65 -5.10
C LEU A 220 -2.28 4.52 -5.55
N ILE A 221 -2.16 4.06 -6.80
CA ILE A 221 -2.96 2.93 -7.31
C ILE A 221 -2.60 1.66 -6.53
N VAL A 222 -1.31 1.36 -6.39
CA VAL A 222 -0.85 0.19 -5.62
C VAL A 222 -1.33 0.24 -4.18
N ALA A 223 -1.16 1.37 -3.49
CA ALA A 223 -1.63 1.57 -2.12
C ALA A 223 -3.14 1.34 -1.98
N SER A 224 -3.93 1.81 -2.94
CA SER A 224 -5.39 1.63 -2.97
C SER A 224 -5.77 0.17 -3.17
N LEU A 225 -5.10 -0.54 -4.08
CA LEU A 225 -5.36 -1.96 -4.35
C LEU A 225 -4.95 -2.86 -3.19
N LEU A 226 -3.89 -2.50 -2.46
CA LEU A 226 -3.45 -3.22 -1.26
C LEU A 226 -4.48 -3.15 -0.12
N GLN A 227 -5.42 -2.21 -0.14
CA GLN A 227 -6.50 -2.15 0.84
C GLN A 227 -7.68 -3.09 0.53
N LEU A 228 -7.70 -3.70 -0.66
CA LEU A 228 -8.81 -4.54 -1.12
C LEU A 228 -8.67 -6.01 -0.69
N TYR A 229 -9.74 -6.77 -0.88
CA TYR A 229 -9.81 -8.19 -0.52
C TYR A 229 -8.67 -9.05 -1.12
N PRO A 230 -8.31 -8.94 -2.43
CA PRO A 230 -7.26 -9.78 -3.02
C PRO A 230 -5.90 -9.67 -2.32
N ALA A 231 -5.56 -8.49 -1.81
CA ALA A 231 -4.32 -8.25 -1.10
C ALA A 231 -4.30 -8.94 0.28
N ASN A 232 -5.43 -8.88 1.00
CA ASN A 232 -5.60 -9.59 2.27
C ASN A 232 -5.58 -11.11 2.10
N ASP A 233 -6.07 -11.58 0.96
CA ASP A 233 -6.12 -12.98 0.58
C ASP A 233 -4.69 -13.54 0.34
N PHE A 234 -3.88 -12.85 -0.48
CA PHE A 234 -2.45 -13.17 -0.62
C PHE A 234 -1.72 -13.18 0.71
N ARG A 235 -1.94 -12.16 1.54
CA ARG A 235 -1.25 -12.03 2.83
C ARG A 235 -1.51 -13.20 3.77
N LYS A 236 -2.70 -13.79 3.73
CA LYS A 236 -3.10 -14.93 4.58
C LYS A 236 -2.76 -16.29 3.97
N ASP A 237 -2.40 -16.32 2.70
CA ASP A 237 -2.08 -17.55 1.99
C ASP A 237 -0.78 -18.17 2.52
N ALA A 238 -0.81 -19.48 2.79
CA ALA A 238 0.31 -20.21 3.37
C ALA A 238 1.52 -20.31 2.43
N VAL A 239 1.29 -20.33 1.11
CA VAL A 239 2.33 -20.44 0.09
C VAL A 239 2.78 -19.05 -0.36
N PHE A 240 1.84 -18.15 -0.65
CA PHE A 240 2.16 -16.85 -1.25
C PHE A 240 2.44 -15.75 -0.23
N GLY A 241 1.96 -15.87 1.01
CA GLY A 241 1.94 -14.76 1.97
C GLY A 241 3.32 -14.17 2.27
N LYS A 242 4.31 -15.00 2.59
CA LYS A 242 5.66 -14.51 2.90
C LYS A 242 6.36 -13.86 1.69
N PRO A 243 6.42 -14.51 0.50
CA PRO A 243 6.89 -13.86 -0.73
C PRO A 243 6.20 -12.54 -1.06
N PHE A 244 4.86 -12.52 -0.98
CA PHE A 244 4.05 -11.34 -1.29
C PHE A 244 4.39 -10.18 -0.35
N MET A 245 4.43 -10.42 0.96
CA MET A 245 4.78 -9.40 1.95
C MET A 245 6.19 -8.84 1.76
N ARG A 246 7.13 -9.66 1.27
CA ARG A 246 8.49 -9.22 0.94
C ARG A 246 8.52 -8.26 -0.26
N ILE A 247 7.71 -8.52 -1.30
CA ILE A 247 7.58 -7.61 -2.45
C ILE A 247 6.90 -6.31 -2.01
N VAL A 248 5.84 -6.38 -1.21
CA VAL A 248 5.16 -5.19 -0.67
C VAL A 248 6.12 -4.34 0.15
N ALA A 249 6.93 -4.96 1.03
CA ALA A 249 7.95 -4.23 1.79
C ALA A 249 8.99 -3.54 0.88
N THR A 250 9.38 -4.21 -0.22
CA THR A 250 10.31 -3.65 -1.22
C THR A 250 9.70 -2.44 -1.92
N TRP A 251 8.41 -2.51 -2.28
CA TRP A 251 7.67 -1.37 -2.82
C TRP A 251 7.58 -0.22 -1.82
N MET A 252 7.17 -0.48 -0.58
CA MET A 252 7.08 0.54 0.48
C MET A 252 8.40 1.25 0.73
N ALA A 253 9.52 0.53 0.68
CA ALA A 253 10.86 1.10 0.85
C ALA A 253 11.24 2.09 -0.26
N ARG A 254 10.59 2.00 -1.42
CA ARG A 254 10.91 2.76 -2.64
C ARG A 254 9.81 3.73 -3.05
N SER A 255 8.67 3.69 -2.38
CA SER A 255 7.52 4.54 -2.70
C SER A 255 7.82 6.01 -2.45
N ASP A 256 7.22 6.85 -3.28
CA ASP A 256 7.36 8.31 -3.22
C ASP A 256 6.90 8.89 -1.88
N LEU A 257 7.51 10.01 -1.47
CA LEU A 257 7.19 10.69 -0.21
C LEU A 257 5.73 11.18 -0.17
N SER A 258 5.16 11.57 -1.30
CA SER A 258 3.78 12.11 -1.37
C SER A 258 2.70 11.09 -0.99
N ILE A 259 3.01 9.78 -1.01
CA ILE A 259 2.08 8.73 -0.60
C ILE A 259 2.50 8.04 0.71
N ARG A 260 3.50 8.60 1.39
CA ARG A 260 4.10 8.00 2.58
C ARG A 260 3.11 7.83 3.71
N GLU A 261 2.15 8.74 3.86
CA GLU A 261 1.11 8.65 4.89
C GLU A 261 0.29 7.35 4.73
N GLN A 262 -0.14 7.04 3.50
CA GLN A 262 -0.90 5.84 3.19
C GLN A 262 -0.04 4.56 3.35
N VAL A 263 1.24 4.62 2.96
CA VAL A 263 2.19 3.51 3.15
C VAL A 263 2.40 3.19 4.61
N LEU A 264 2.66 4.18 5.46
CA LEU A 264 2.82 3.98 6.90
C LEU A 264 1.56 3.43 7.54
N ARG A 265 0.38 3.94 7.14
CA ARG A 265 -0.91 3.39 7.59
C ARG A 265 -1.06 1.92 7.22
N LEU A 266 -0.73 1.55 5.99
CA LEU A 266 -0.78 0.17 5.53
C LEU A 266 0.22 -0.73 6.30
N ALA A 267 1.44 -0.26 6.49
CA ALA A 267 2.46 -0.96 7.27
C ALA A 267 1.99 -1.24 8.71
N LEU A 268 1.34 -0.27 9.35
CA LEU A 268 0.75 -0.45 10.68
C LEU A 268 -0.39 -1.47 10.70
N GLN A 269 -1.34 -1.35 9.77
CA GLN A 269 -2.47 -2.28 9.65
C GLN A 269 -2.00 -3.72 9.44
N TRP A 270 -0.93 -3.89 8.66
CA TRP A 270 -0.37 -5.20 8.31
C TRP A 270 0.74 -5.65 9.26
N LYS A 271 1.09 -4.83 10.27
CA LYS A 271 2.15 -5.08 11.25
C LYS A 271 3.50 -5.37 10.58
N MET A 272 3.88 -4.56 9.60
CA MET A 272 5.14 -4.70 8.86
C MET A 272 6.25 -3.90 9.53
N ASP A 273 7.39 -4.54 9.78
CA ASP A 273 8.55 -3.93 10.46
C ASP A 273 9.18 -2.78 9.68
N ILE A 274 8.98 -2.74 8.34
CA ILE A 274 9.46 -1.66 7.48
C ILE A 274 8.87 -0.30 7.87
N GLY A 275 7.69 -0.29 8.53
CA GLY A 275 7.03 0.93 8.98
C GLY A 275 7.92 1.82 9.85
N LEU A 276 8.60 1.26 10.84
CA LEU A 276 9.49 2.00 11.73
C LEU A 276 10.66 2.62 10.96
N THR A 277 11.28 1.85 10.06
CA THR A 277 12.41 2.33 9.26
C THR A 277 11.98 3.53 8.41
N LEU A 278 10.84 3.40 7.72
CA LEU A 278 10.31 4.48 6.89
C LEU A 278 9.88 5.71 7.69
N ALA A 279 9.30 5.52 8.88
CA ALA A 279 8.91 6.63 9.74
C ALA A 279 10.14 7.42 10.23
N LEU A 280 11.22 6.74 10.59
CA LEU A 280 12.47 7.39 11.01
C LEU A 280 13.16 8.13 9.86
N GLU A 281 13.20 7.55 8.66
CA GLU A 281 13.72 8.21 7.46
C GLU A 281 12.89 9.43 7.08
N THR A 282 11.56 9.31 7.10
CA THR A 282 10.65 10.41 6.78
C THR A 282 10.74 11.53 7.81
N LEU A 283 10.90 11.22 9.10
CA LEU A 283 11.09 12.23 10.16
C LEU A 283 12.28 13.16 9.88
N GLN A 284 13.37 12.62 9.31
CA GLN A 284 14.58 13.39 8.97
C GLN A 284 14.40 14.33 7.77
N GLN A 285 13.33 14.17 6.99
CA GLN A 285 13.06 14.95 5.79
C GLN A 285 12.19 16.19 6.05
N ASN A 286 11.85 16.48 7.31
CA ASN A 286 10.94 17.57 7.71
C ASN A 286 9.61 17.53 6.94
N PRO A 287 8.82 16.47 7.12
CA PRO A 287 7.57 16.28 6.39
C PRO A 287 6.52 17.30 6.83
N ASP A 288 5.41 17.38 6.10
CA ASP A 288 4.26 18.17 6.54
C ASP A 288 3.71 17.69 7.90
N PRO A 289 3.00 18.54 8.66
CA PRO A 289 2.52 18.22 9.99
C PRO A 289 1.66 16.94 10.10
N ILE A 290 0.87 16.61 9.07
CA ILE A 290 0.00 15.42 9.09
C ILE A 290 0.86 14.17 8.94
N LEU A 291 1.77 14.17 7.97
CA LEU A 291 2.71 13.07 7.78
C LEU A 291 3.66 12.89 8.98
N LEU A 292 4.06 13.99 9.62
CA LEU A 292 4.83 13.99 10.87
C LEU A 292 4.08 13.23 11.99
N CYS A 293 2.81 13.54 12.22
CA CYS A 293 1.98 12.83 13.20
C CYS A 293 1.80 11.35 12.84
N ARG A 294 1.71 10.99 11.56
CA ARG A 294 1.67 9.59 11.12
C ARG A 294 3.00 8.86 11.40
N CYS A 295 4.13 9.53 11.24
CA CYS A 295 5.44 8.99 11.63
C CYS A 295 5.48 8.73 13.14
N MET A 296 5.01 9.67 13.96
CA MET A 296 4.92 9.53 15.41
C MET A 296 4.04 8.35 15.84
N GLN A 297 2.86 8.16 15.23
CA GLN A 297 2.03 6.95 15.48
C GLN A 297 2.77 5.65 15.11
N THR A 298 3.50 5.67 14.00
CA THR A 298 4.28 4.50 13.58
C THR A 298 5.38 4.17 14.58
N ILE A 299 6.09 5.19 15.05
CA ILE A 299 7.11 5.08 16.11
C ILE A 299 6.46 4.66 17.44
N ALA A 300 5.30 5.18 17.81
CA ALA A 300 4.57 4.76 19.01
C ALA A 300 4.33 3.24 18.98
N ARG A 301 3.86 2.72 17.83
CA ARG A 301 3.48 1.32 17.71
C ARG A 301 4.66 0.36 17.66
N GLN A 302 5.73 0.73 16.96
CA GLN A 302 6.83 -0.18 16.59
C GLN A 302 8.17 0.20 17.23
N GLY A 303 8.26 1.37 17.83
CA GLY A 303 9.48 1.93 18.41
C GLY A 303 9.80 1.40 19.81
N THR A 304 10.85 1.98 20.39
CA THR A 304 11.35 1.68 21.74
C THR A 304 11.54 3.00 22.49
N PRO A 305 11.72 2.99 23.83
CA PRO A 305 11.97 4.21 24.60
C PRO A 305 13.11 5.08 24.07
N LYS A 306 14.11 4.49 23.40
CA LYS A 306 15.24 5.22 22.80
C LYS A 306 14.82 6.20 21.71
N HIS A 307 13.68 5.98 21.05
CA HIS A 307 13.19 6.87 20.01
C HIS A 307 12.51 8.13 20.59
N ALA A 308 12.19 8.17 21.89
CA ALA A 308 11.52 9.31 22.52
C ALA A 308 12.35 10.61 22.40
N SER A 309 13.68 10.52 22.50
CA SER A 309 14.58 11.68 22.34
C SER A 309 14.51 12.31 20.95
N LEU A 310 14.18 11.53 19.90
CA LEU A 310 14.00 12.06 18.54
C LEU A 310 12.72 12.90 18.42
N LEU A 311 11.71 12.59 19.23
CA LEU A 311 10.41 13.25 19.19
C LEU A 311 10.36 14.53 20.04
N ALA A 312 11.27 14.65 21.02
CA ALA A 312 11.37 15.81 21.90
C ALA A 312 11.53 17.14 21.13
N VAL A 313 12.17 17.11 19.95
CA VAL A 313 12.34 18.29 19.09
C VAL A 313 11.00 18.88 18.63
N HIS A 314 9.95 18.06 18.54
CA HIS A 314 8.63 18.48 18.07
C HIS A 314 7.65 18.82 19.20
N ILE A 315 8.08 18.73 20.47
CA ILE A 315 7.15 18.86 21.60
C ILE A 315 6.54 20.26 21.73
N HIS A 316 7.24 21.27 21.24
CA HIS A 316 6.80 22.68 21.26
C HIS A 316 6.15 23.13 19.95
N ASP A 317 5.93 22.23 18.99
CA ASP A 317 5.29 22.56 17.72
C ASP A 317 3.78 22.77 17.91
N SER A 318 3.34 24.02 17.78
CA SER A 318 1.96 24.46 17.95
C SER A 318 1.09 24.27 16.70
N THR A 319 1.63 23.70 15.62
CA THR A 319 0.90 23.50 14.38
C THR A 319 -0.30 22.58 14.58
N VAL A 320 -1.50 23.08 14.27
CA VAL A 320 -2.75 22.31 14.42
C VAL A 320 -2.88 21.29 13.29
N VAL A 321 -3.00 20.01 13.66
CA VAL A 321 -3.13 18.88 12.72
C VAL A 321 -4.55 18.33 12.63
N PHE A 322 -5.35 18.54 13.68
CA PHE A 322 -6.73 18.07 13.73
C PHE A 322 -7.59 19.02 14.56
N GLN A 323 -8.78 19.35 14.06
CA GLN A 323 -9.76 20.18 14.75
C GLN A 323 -11.11 19.45 14.76
N LYS A 324 -11.54 18.96 15.93
CA LYS A 324 -12.90 18.42 16.07
C LYS A 324 -13.88 19.59 15.93
N ARG A 325 -14.78 19.52 14.96
CA ARG A 325 -15.87 20.50 14.82
C ARG A 325 -17.17 19.85 15.27
N TYR A 326 -17.68 20.26 16.43
CA TYR A 326 -19.03 19.93 16.85
C TYR A 326 -19.97 21.09 16.51
N VAL A 327 -21.20 20.80 16.09
CA VAL A 327 -22.20 21.83 15.82
C VAL A 327 -22.47 22.60 17.11
N GLY A 328 -22.04 23.87 17.16
CA GLY A 328 -22.29 24.78 18.28
C GLY A 328 -21.26 24.75 19.43
N VAL A 329 -20.21 23.93 19.36
CA VAL A 329 -19.14 23.90 20.38
C VAL A 329 -17.78 23.89 19.68
N HIS A 330 -16.88 24.80 20.07
CA HIS A 330 -15.48 24.76 19.67
C HIS A 330 -14.86 23.46 20.18
N GLY A 331 -14.70 22.48 19.30
CA GLY A 331 -14.12 21.20 19.67
C GLY A 331 -12.62 21.30 19.93
N SER A 332 -12.03 20.18 20.35
CA SER A 332 -10.60 20.12 20.67
C SER A 332 -9.76 20.26 19.41
N GLU A 333 -8.70 21.06 19.52
CA GLU A 333 -7.62 21.13 18.55
C GLU A 333 -6.47 20.27 19.03
N VAL A 334 -5.88 19.52 18.12
CA VAL A 334 -4.69 18.69 18.35
C VAL A 334 -3.55 19.34 17.59
N GLN A 335 -2.45 19.60 18.30
CA GLN A 335 -1.22 20.16 17.78
C GLN A 335 -0.15 19.06 17.64
N VAL A 336 0.83 19.26 16.76
CA VAL A 336 1.97 18.33 16.60
C VAL A 336 2.64 18.03 17.95
N GLY A 337 2.83 19.06 18.79
CA GLY A 337 3.43 18.90 20.12
C GLY A 337 2.62 18.00 21.06
N ASP A 338 1.30 17.92 20.90
CA ASP A 338 0.48 16.98 21.69
C ASP A 338 0.74 15.54 21.28
N VAL A 339 0.83 15.31 19.96
CA VAL A 339 1.10 13.97 19.39
C VAL A 339 2.49 13.51 19.79
N ALA A 340 3.47 14.41 19.79
CA ALA A 340 4.82 14.15 20.29
C ALA A 340 4.80 13.75 21.78
N ALA A 341 4.13 14.54 22.63
CA ALA A 341 4.01 14.26 24.07
C ALA A 341 3.32 12.91 24.35
N ALA A 342 2.20 12.64 23.68
CA ALA A 342 1.48 11.37 23.79
C ALA A 342 2.34 10.19 23.34
N THR A 343 3.09 10.35 22.24
CA THR A 343 3.99 9.30 21.72
C THR A 343 5.13 9.00 22.69
N ILE A 344 5.72 10.03 23.31
CA ILE A 344 6.77 9.86 24.33
C ILE A 344 6.21 9.07 25.52
N ALA A 345 5.05 9.44 26.05
CA ALA A 345 4.41 8.70 27.14
C ALA A 345 4.15 7.24 26.79
N PHE A 346 3.60 6.99 25.60
CA PHE A 346 3.33 5.63 25.12
C PHE A 346 4.60 4.78 25.01
N LEU A 347 5.70 5.33 24.47
CA LEU A 347 6.99 4.63 24.37
C LEU A 347 7.54 4.23 25.75
N HIS A 348 7.22 4.99 26.79
CA HIS A 348 7.58 4.72 28.19
C HIS A 348 6.53 3.91 28.95
N SER A 349 5.51 3.38 28.27
CA SER A 349 4.39 2.63 28.86
C SER A 349 3.61 3.43 29.92
N VAL A 350 3.56 4.75 29.77
CA VAL A 350 2.77 5.66 30.60
C VAL A 350 1.47 6.01 29.84
N PRO A 351 0.29 5.75 30.41
CA PRO A 351 -0.99 6.15 29.81
C PRO A 351 -1.04 7.64 29.52
N VAL A 352 -1.66 8.04 28.40
CA VAL A 352 -1.75 9.46 28.03
C VAL A 352 -2.54 10.30 29.06
N THR A 353 -3.43 9.65 29.81
CA THR A 353 -4.19 10.29 30.90
C THR A 353 -3.33 10.65 32.10
N GLU A 354 -2.25 9.90 32.37
CA GLU A 354 -1.35 10.19 33.49
C GLU A 354 -0.50 11.44 33.24
N ILE A 355 -0.18 11.73 31.97
CA ILE A 355 0.49 12.98 31.59
C ILE A 355 -0.49 14.16 31.44
N GLY A 356 -1.80 13.93 31.56
CA GLY A 356 -2.82 14.98 31.67
C GLY A 356 -3.78 15.11 30.48
N PHE A 357 -3.79 14.19 29.51
CA PHE A 357 -4.89 14.15 28.53
C PHE A 357 -6.21 13.70 29.20
N ALA A 358 -7.34 14.19 28.69
CA ALA A 358 -8.65 13.95 29.32
C ALA A 358 -9.18 12.53 29.10
N GLU A 359 -8.86 11.92 27.96
CA GLU A 359 -9.36 10.62 27.52
C GLU A 359 -8.19 9.71 27.10
N PRO A 360 -8.32 8.38 27.24
CA PRO A 360 -7.36 7.44 26.67
C PRO A 360 -7.37 7.54 25.14
N ALA A 361 -6.20 7.38 24.53
CA ALA A 361 -6.03 7.47 23.08
C ALA A 361 -5.21 6.31 22.50
N GLU A 362 -4.90 5.31 23.32
CA GLU A 362 -4.10 4.15 22.96
C GLU A 362 -4.87 3.20 22.03
N HIS A 363 -4.22 2.73 20.96
CA HIS A 363 -4.84 1.83 19.98
C HIS A 363 -3.93 0.66 19.58
N PRO A 364 -4.43 -0.59 19.54
CA PRO A 364 -3.60 -1.78 19.31
C PRO A 364 -2.90 -1.85 17.94
N ILE A 365 -3.41 -1.13 16.95
CA ILE A 365 -2.83 -1.08 15.58
C ILE A 365 -1.97 0.17 15.39
N PHE A 366 -2.40 1.32 15.90
CA PHE A 366 -1.78 2.61 15.57
C PHE A 366 -0.86 3.14 16.69
N GLY A 367 -0.80 2.45 17.83
CA GLY A 367 -0.16 2.95 19.04
C GLY A 367 -1.06 3.99 19.70
N ILE A 368 -1.28 5.12 19.02
CA ILE A 368 -2.11 6.23 19.48
C ILE A 368 -3.03 6.69 18.34
N ILE A 369 -4.28 7.06 18.62
CA ILE A 369 -5.15 7.78 17.69
C ILE A 369 -5.07 9.26 18.06
N TYR A 370 -4.28 10.05 17.34
CA TYR A 370 -4.08 11.46 17.71
C TYR A 370 -5.37 12.27 17.58
N GLU A 371 -6.28 11.84 16.72
CA GLU A 371 -7.62 12.43 16.56
C GLU A 371 -8.47 12.26 17.83
N GLU A 372 -8.12 11.34 18.73
CA GLU A 372 -8.79 11.12 20.01
C GLU A 372 -8.15 11.90 21.16
N LEU A 373 -7.01 12.57 20.94
CA LEU A 373 -6.38 13.39 21.99
C LEU A 373 -7.27 14.59 22.34
N VAL A 374 -7.59 14.70 23.64
CA VAL A 374 -8.37 15.79 24.20
C VAL A 374 -7.56 16.45 25.31
N VAL A 375 -7.20 17.71 25.11
CA VAL A 375 -6.58 18.53 26.16
C VAL A 375 -7.69 19.03 27.10
N PRO A 376 -7.65 18.71 28.40
CA PRO A 376 -8.69 19.14 29.34
C PRO A 376 -8.67 20.66 29.50
N MET A 377 -9.86 21.25 29.54
CA MET A 377 -10.03 22.63 29.99
C MET A 377 -10.07 22.60 31.52
N LYS A 378 -9.10 23.24 32.18
CA LYS A 378 -9.18 23.41 33.65
C LYS A 378 -10.46 24.15 33.98
N ALA A 379 -11.27 23.55 34.86
CA ALA A 379 -12.46 24.19 35.39
C ALA A 379 -12.04 25.54 36.03
N PRO A 380 -12.84 26.60 35.89
CA PRO A 380 -12.57 27.82 36.63
C PRO A 380 -12.46 27.45 38.10
N VAL A 381 -11.32 27.78 38.71
CA VAL A 381 -11.20 27.72 40.16
C VAL A 381 -12.27 28.69 40.66
N ASN A 382 -13.34 28.17 41.25
CA ASN A 382 -14.35 29.03 41.87
C ASN A 382 -13.69 29.69 43.07
N VAL A 383 -13.10 30.88 42.86
CA VAL A 383 -12.44 31.67 43.91
C VAL A 383 -13.47 32.21 44.93
N GLY A 384 -14.77 31.98 44.72
CA GLY A 384 -15.87 32.62 45.46
C GLY A 384 -16.76 31.71 46.31
N ASP A 385 -16.27 30.58 46.83
CA ASP A 385 -17.01 29.81 47.86
C ASP A 385 -16.23 29.72 49.18
N LYS A 386 -15.48 30.78 49.50
CA LYS A 386 -15.25 31.14 50.89
C LYS A 386 -16.53 31.81 51.37
N SER A 387 -17.45 30.99 51.83
CA SER A 387 -18.62 31.39 52.57
C SER A 387 -18.25 32.39 53.66
N ASP A 388 -18.67 33.64 53.49
CA ASP A 388 -19.09 34.52 54.59
C ASP A 388 -20.29 33.88 55.29
N GLN A 389 -20.07 32.75 55.98
CA GLN A 389 -21.07 32.10 56.83
C GLN A 389 -21.01 32.59 58.28
N ASP A 390 -20.23 33.63 58.56
CA ASP A 390 -20.15 34.27 59.89
C ASP A 390 -20.38 35.80 59.78
N ALA A 391 -21.58 36.24 59.37
CA ALA A 391 -22.09 37.57 59.71
C ALA A 391 -23.61 37.62 59.51
N ALA A 392 -24.34 36.98 60.41
CA ALA A 392 -25.68 37.44 60.75
C ALA A 392 -25.57 38.82 61.46
N ASN A 393 -26.47 39.73 61.11
CA ASN A 393 -26.68 41.07 61.64
C ASN A 393 -25.69 42.15 61.15
N ASP A 394 -26.14 43.06 60.28
CA ASP A 394 -26.78 44.28 60.77
C ASP A 394 -27.44 45.08 59.63
N ASP A 395 -28.45 45.81 60.04
CA ASP A 395 -29.39 46.65 59.30
C ASP A 395 -28.76 47.78 58.47
N ASP A 396 -29.47 48.12 57.39
CA ASP A 396 -29.84 49.47 56.95
C ASP A 396 -28.73 50.51 56.64
N ALA A 397 -28.44 50.71 55.34
CA ALA A 397 -28.32 52.03 54.70
C ALA A 397 -27.86 51.94 53.22
N THR A 398 -28.62 52.57 52.33
CA THR A 398 -28.17 53.12 51.03
C THR A 398 -28.06 54.65 51.14
N PRO A 399 -27.44 55.38 50.18
CA PRO A 399 -26.32 55.05 49.26
C PRO A 399 -25.27 56.19 49.18
N ASP A 400 -24.14 55.97 48.50
CA ASP A 400 -23.37 57.08 47.89
C ASP A 400 -22.64 56.62 46.61
N PRO A 401 -22.65 57.39 45.50
CA PRO A 401 -21.94 57.08 44.27
C PRO A 401 -20.74 58.02 44.08
N ALA A 402 -19.53 57.49 44.19
CA ALA A 402 -18.30 58.09 43.69
C ALA A 402 -17.29 56.94 43.53
N ASP A 403 -16.82 56.69 42.31
CA ASP A 403 -15.54 57.22 41.82
C ASP A 403 -14.41 56.28 42.21
N ASP A 404 -13.89 55.54 41.24
CA ASP A 404 -12.45 55.49 40.98
C ASP A 404 -12.17 54.58 39.78
N GLY A 405 -11.22 55.03 38.96
CA GLY A 405 -10.97 54.51 37.63
C GLY A 405 -10.27 53.16 37.64
N ASP A 406 -10.89 52.18 37.00
CA ASP A 406 -10.22 50.97 36.56
C ASP A 406 -9.54 51.25 35.21
N GLU A 407 -8.21 51.42 35.25
CA GLU A 407 -7.32 51.30 34.08
C GLU A 407 -7.46 49.88 33.51
N GLN A 408 -8.36 49.72 32.55
CA GLN A 408 -8.42 48.55 31.70
C GLN A 408 -7.17 48.55 30.82
N VAL A 409 -6.21 47.72 31.17
CA VAL A 409 -5.14 47.30 30.28
C VAL A 409 -5.79 46.43 29.19
N GLU A 410 -6.28 47.08 28.14
CA GLU A 410 -6.69 46.43 26.90
C GLU A 410 -5.44 45.80 26.27
N ALA A 411 -5.25 44.50 26.51
CA ALA A 411 -4.38 43.71 25.67
C ALA A 411 -5.04 43.61 24.30
N GLU A 412 -4.69 44.53 23.39
CA GLU A 412 -5.04 44.44 21.97
C GLU A 412 -4.49 43.11 21.43
N LEU A 413 -5.39 42.15 21.21
CA LEU A 413 -5.13 40.97 20.40
C LEU A 413 -5.79 41.19 19.05
N ASP A 414 -5.05 40.90 17.97
CA ASP A 414 -5.48 41.05 16.59
C ASP A 414 -6.81 40.32 16.35
N GLU A 415 -7.84 41.06 15.89
CA GLU A 415 -9.16 40.51 15.50
C GLU A 415 -9.06 39.45 14.38
N ASP A 416 -7.89 39.31 13.76
CA ASP A 416 -7.62 38.37 12.66
C ASP A 416 -7.53 36.88 13.09
N ASP A 417 -7.45 36.57 14.38
CA ASP A 417 -7.50 35.18 14.88
C ASP A 417 -8.93 34.58 14.87
N LEU A 418 -9.96 35.37 14.55
CA LEU A 418 -11.35 34.90 14.43
C LEU A 418 -11.66 34.40 13.02
N THR A 419 -12.06 33.12 12.91
CA THR A 419 -12.37 32.49 11.62
C THR A 419 -13.47 33.24 10.83
N PRO A 420 -13.39 33.32 9.48
CA PRO A 420 -14.28 34.15 8.66
C PRO A 420 -15.79 33.84 8.76
N LEU A 421 -16.17 32.64 9.20
CA LEU A 421 -17.57 32.19 9.28
C LEU A 421 -18.33 32.72 10.51
N GLN A 422 -17.65 33.40 11.45
CA GLN A 422 -18.25 33.89 12.70
C GLN A 422 -18.15 35.41 12.88
N ARG A 423 -17.62 36.14 11.89
CA ARG A 423 -17.40 37.61 11.92
C ARG A 423 -18.68 38.46 12.05
N GLY A 424 -19.83 37.87 12.38
CA GLY A 424 -21.11 38.57 12.46
C GLY A 424 -21.81 38.67 13.82
N ARG A 425 -21.47 37.87 14.86
CA ARG A 425 -22.33 37.80 16.08
C ARG A 425 -21.67 37.42 17.41
N LEU A 426 -20.35 37.41 17.57
CA LEU A 426 -19.76 37.18 18.89
C LEU A 426 -19.81 38.48 19.70
N THR A 427 -20.45 38.43 20.87
CA THR A 427 -20.42 39.52 21.84
C THR A 427 -19.01 39.62 22.45
N PRO A 428 -18.55 40.80 22.91
CA PRO A 428 -17.26 40.94 23.58
C PRO A 428 -17.06 39.97 24.76
N ARG A 429 -18.15 39.63 25.48
CA ARG A 429 -18.13 38.62 26.55
C ARG A 429 -17.85 37.20 26.03
N GLU A 430 -18.38 36.85 24.86
CA GLU A 430 -18.08 35.55 24.24
C GLU A 430 -16.64 35.50 23.74
N ILE A 431 -16.13 36.59 23.16
CA ILE A 431 -14.71 36.70 22.75
C ILE A 431 -13.80 36.53 23.96
N ALA A 432 -14.04 37.27 25.05
CA ALA A 432 -13.26 37.14 26.29
C ALA A 432 -13.30 35.72 26.86
N ARG A 433 -14.47 35.06 26.80
CA ARG A 433 -14.61 33.66 27.23
C ARG A 433 -13.81 32.70 26.36
N LEU A 434 -13.77 32.91 25.04
CA LEU A 434 -12.98 32.09 24.12
C LEU A 434 -11.47 32.28 24.34
N ILE A 435 -11.03 33.52 24.59
CA ILE A 435 -9.63 33.84 24.91
C ILE A 435 -9.21 33.14 26.22
N ASP A 436 -10.01 33.25 27.28
CA ASP A 436 -9.75 32.57 28.56
C ASP A 436 -9.72 31.04 28.40
N GLN A 437 -10.64 30.48 27.60
CA GLN A 437 -10.62 29.05 27.27
C GLN A 437 -9.36 28.63 26.51
N ALA A 438 -8.92 29.42 25.53
CA ALA A 438 -7.69 29.16 24.78
C ALA A 438 -6.46 29.21 25.69
N LYS A 439 -6.36 30.22 26.56
CA LYS A 439 -5.28 30.36 27.54
C LYS A 439 -5.18 29.15 28.48
N ARG A 440 -6.32 28.73 29.06
CA ARG A 440 -6.34 27.55 29.95
C ARG A 440 -5.98 26.26 29.24
N ARG A 441 -6.37 26.10 27.97
CA ARG A 441 -5.95 24.95 27.16
C ARG A 441 -4.44 24.97 26.93
N GLU A 442 -3.86 26.13 26.64
CA GLU A 442 -2.41 26.27 26.48
C GLU A 442 -1.67 25.95 27.79
N GLU A 443 -2.17 26.42 28.93
CA GLU A 443 -1.62 26.06 30.25
C GLU A 443 -1.65 24.53 30.48
N SER A 444 -2.75 23.86 30.13
CA SER A 444 -2.83 22.38 30.17
C SER A 444 -1.84 21.73 29.21
N ARG A 445 -1.65 22.26 27.99
CA ARG A 445 -0.65 21.73 27.02
C ARG A 445 0.75 21.83 27.57
N ILE A 446 1.12 22.98 28.17
CA ILE A 446 2.43 23.18 28.77
C ILE A 446 2.67 22.14 29.86
N GLU A 447 1.68 21.90 30.74
CA GLU A 447 1.78 20.88 31.79
C GLU A 447 1.97 19.47 31.21
N ILE A 448 1.18 19.10 30.18
CA ILE A 448 1.29 17.81 29.49
C ILE A 448 2.68 17.62 28.88
N ARG A 449 3.18 18.65 28.18
CA ARG A 449 4.49 18.61 27.52
C ARG A 449 5.64 18.51 28.52
N LEU A 450 5.56 19.23 29.65
CA LEU A 450 6.56 19.13 30.72
C LEU A 450 6.59 17.72 31.31
N LYS A 451 5.43 17.13 31.64
CA LYS A 451 5.36 15.74 32.13
C LYS A 451 5.91 14.74 31.12
N ALA A 452 5.66 14.94 29.83
CA ALA A 452 6.24 14.08 28.79
C ALA A 452 7.78 14.24 28.69
N LEU A 453 8.33 15.45 28.85
CA LEU A 453 9.78 15.66 28.91
C LEU A 453 10.44 15.03 30.13
N GLU A 454 9.76 14.98 31.27
CA GLU A 454 10.25 14.32 32.50
C GLU A 454 10.47 12.81 32.31
N LEU A 455 9.79 12.19 31.32
CA LEU A 455 9.98 10.77 31.00
C LEU A 455 11.28 10.50 30.22
N LEU A 456 11.87 11.53 29.62
CA LEU A 456 13.12 11.38 28.88
C LEU A 456 14.29 11.11 29.84
N PRO A 457 15.23 10.22 29.47
CA PRO A 457 16.42 10.01 30.28
C PRO A 457 17.19 11.32 30.46
N THR A 458 17.45 11.71 31.70
CA THR A 458 18.24 12.90 32.06
C THR A 458 19.70 12.81 31.64
N THR A 459 20.17 11.63 31.24
CA THR A 459 21.52 11.43 30.74
C THR A 459 21.56 11.80 29.26
N PRO A 460 22.38 12.79 28.84
CA PRO A 460 22.58 13.06 27.42
C PRO A 460 23.11 11.78 26.79
N ALA A 461 22.30 11.15 25.93
CA ALA A 461 22.76 10.03 25.14
C ALA A 461 23.99 10.51 24.38
N GLU A 462 25.16 9.93 24.66
CA GLU A 462 26.36 10.14 23.86
C GLU A 462 25.97 9.87 22.41
N MET A 463 25.81 10.94 21.63
CA MET A 463 25.44 10.80 20.24
C MET A 463 26.55 10.00 19.57
N PRO A 464 26.23 8.87 18.90
CA PRO A 464 27.24 8.11 18.18
C PRO A 464 27.88 9.05 17.17
N GLN A 465 29.17 9.35 17.37
CA GLN A 465 29.95 10.12 16.42
C GLN A 465 29.88 9.36 15.08
N LYS A 466 29.28 10.00 14.06
CA LYS A 466 29.25 9.46 12.70
C LYS A 466 30.69 9.12 12.29
N SER A 467 30.97 7.82 12.16
CA SER A 467 32.23 7.29 11.65
C SER A 467 32.26 7.34 10.14
#